data_AF-A0A392W014-F1
#
_entry.id   AF-A0A392W014-F1
#
_cell.length_a   1.000
_cell.length_b   1.000
_cell.length_c   1.000
_cell.angle_alpha   90.00
_cell.angle_beta   90.00
_cell.angle_gamma   90.00
#
_symmetry.space_group_name_H-M   'P 1'
#
loop_
_entity.id
_entity.type
_entity.pdbx_description
1 polymer ?
#
loop_
_entity_poly.entity_id
_entity_poly.type
_entity_poly.pdbx_seq_one_letter_code
_entity_poly.pdbx_strand_id
1 'polypeptide(L)' 'LDGVKFGFDNAVDQVKVLNPTIELNTEGLIMLKRVENDQIIIPPEYAKMVEDEEEDDQEDGEKGQEEG' A
#
# COMPACT_ATOMS: atom_id res chain seq x y z
N LEU A 1 -10.05 -12.76 5.60
CA LEU A 1 -9.29 -13.83 4.91
C LEU A 1 -7.82 -13.52 5.18
N ASP A 2 -7.36 -13.85 6.38
CA ASP A 2 -6.17 -13.21 6.98
C ASP A 2 -4.84 -13.71 6.38
N GLY A 3 -4.89 -14.77 5.56
CA GLY A 3 -3.71 -15.33 4.90
C GLY A 3 -3.17 -14.51 3.72
N VAL A 4 -3.95 -13.57 3.15
CA VAL A 4 -3.53 -12.78 1.98
C VAL A 4 -2.70 -11.56 2.38
N LYS A 5 -2.93 -10.99 3.58
CA LYS A 5 -2.20 -9.81 4.09
C LYS A 5 -0.69 -10.03 4.16
N PHE A 6 -0.27 -11.23 4.54
CA PHE A 6 1.15 -11.54 4.66
C PHE A 6 1.86 -11.73 3.32
N GLY A 7 1.15 -11.92 2.20
CA GLY A 7 1.79 -12.20 0.92
C GLY A 7 2.67 -11.06 0.41
N PHE A 8 2.18 -9.84 0.50
CA PHE A 8 2.91 -8.63 0.08
C PHE A 8 4.07 -8.34 1.03
N ASP A 9 3.81 -8.26 2.33
CA ASP A 9 4.83 -7.98 3.34
C ASP A 9 5.97 -9.01 3.30
N ASN A 10 5.66 -10.31 3.18
CA ASN A 10 6.67 -11.35 3.08
C ASN A 10 7.51 -11.26 1.79
N ALA A 11 6.94 -10.78 0.69
CA ALA A 11 7.68 -10.58 -0.54
C ALA A 11 8.63 -9.38 -0.41
N VAL A 12 8.13 -8.26 0.13
CA VAL A 12 8.95 -7.07 0.42
C VAL A 12 10.10 -7.40 1.36
N ASP A 13 9.83 -8.13 2.44
CA ASP A 13 10.85 -8.50 3.42
C ASP A 13 11.92 -9.43 2.84
N GLN A 14 11.54 -10.39 1.99
CA GLN A 14 12.52 -11.22 1.28
C GLN A 14 13.44 -10.40 0.36
N VAL A 15 12.90 -9.39 -0.34
CA VAL A 15 13.71 -8.52 -1.19
C VAL A 15 14.68 -7.67 -0.35
N LYS A 16 14.23 -7.17 0.82
CA LYS A 16 15.09 -6.43 1.76
C LYS A 16 16.23 -7.31 2.30
N VAL A 17 15.96 -8.58 2.62
CA VAL A 17 16.98 -9.54 3.05
C VAL A 17 18.05 -9.75 1.98
N LEU A 18 17.64 -9.83 0.70
CA LEU A 18 18.55 -10.01 -0.43
C LEU A 18 19.31 -8.73 -0.81
N ASN A 19 18.76 -7.55 -0.49
CA ASN A 19 19.29 -6.24 -0.89
C ASN A 19 19.37 -5.26 0.29
N PRO A 20 20.22 -5.52 1.31
CA PRO A 20 20.21 -4.77 2.57
C PRO A 20 20.70 -3.31 2.44
N THR A 21 21.31 -2.93 1.31
CA THR A 21 21.81 -1.58 1.06
C THR A 21 20.85 -0.71 0.25
N ILE A 22 19.71 -1.27 -0.18
CA ILE A 22 18.72 -0.58 -1.01
C ILE A 22 17.48 -0.32 -0.15
N GLU A 23 17.06 0.94 -0.08
CA GLU A 23 15.81 1.32 0.56
C GLU A 23 14.66 1.17 -0.44
N LEU A 24 13.75 0.24 -0.17
CA LEU A 24 12.55 0.05 -0.98
C LEU A 24 11.48 1.05 -0.55
N ASN A 25 11.01 1.88 -1.48
CA ASN A 25 9.81 2.67 -1.26
C ASN A 25 8.57 1.80 -1.58
N THR A 26 7.78 1.50 -0.55
CA THR A 26 6.51 0.77 -0.68
C THR A 26 5.30 1.61 -0.30
N GLU A 27 5.48 2.92 -0.09
CA GLU A 27 4.41 3.84 0.24
C GLU A 27 3.38 3.87 -0.89
N GLY A 28 2.11 3.68 -0.56
CA GLY A 28 1.01 3.69 -1.53
C GLY A 28 0.94 2.50 -2.48
N LEU A 29 1.81 1.49 -2.38
CA LEU A 29 1.79 0.31 -3.29
C LEU A 29 0.62 -0.67 -3.02
N ILE A 30 -0.19 -0.43 -1.99
CA ILE A 30 -1.34 -1.27 -1.65
C ILE A 30 -2.57 -1.02 -2.53
N MET A 31 -2.61 0.10 -3.26
CA MET A 31 -3.82 0.59 -3.94
C MET A 31 -3.52 0.90 -5.39
N LEU A 32 -3.93 0.01 -6.31
CA LEU A 32 -4.08 0.20 -7.77
C LEU A 32 -2.92 0.88 -8.55
N LYS A 33 -1.78 1.10 -7.91
CA LYS A 33 -0.60 1.82 -8.40
C LYS A 33 0.41 0.81 -8.94
N ARG A 34 1.20 1.22 -9.95
CA ARG A 34 2.28 0.39 -10.52
C ARG A 34 3.54 1.21 -10.73
N VAL A 35 4.69 0.53 -10.76
CA VAL A 35 5.96 1.18 -11.10
C VAL A 35 6.15 1.19 -12.63
N GLU A 36 6.32 2.36 -13.21
CA GLU A 36 6.72 2.58 -14.61
C GLU A 36 7.83 3.62 -14.67
N ASN A 37 8.91 3.34 -15.41
CA ASN A 37 10.04 4.25 -15.59
C ASN A 37 10.53 4.83 -14.25
N ASP A 38 10.71 3.93 -13.27
CA ASP A 38 11.14 4.25 -11.90
C ASP A 38 10.21 5.19 -11.11
N GLN A 39 8.96 5.37 -11.57
CA GLN A 39 7.94 6.17 -10.91
C GLN A 39 6.72 5.32 -10.55
N ILE A 40 6.15 5.57 -9.38
CA ILE A 40 4.86 5.02 -9.01
C ILE A 40 3.79 5.85 -9.72
N ILE A 41 3.00 5.20 -10.58
CA ILE A 41 1.92 5.82 -11.33
C ILE A 41 0.58 5.17 -11.00
N ILE A 42 -0.50 5.93 -11.15
CA ILE A 42 -1.86 5.40 -11.17
C ILE A 42 -2.22 5.13 -12.64
N PRO A 43 -2.45 3.87 -13.04
CA PRO A 43 -2.92 3.56 -14.38
C PRO A 43 -4.25 4.30 -14.67
N PRO A 44 -4.45 4.83 -15.89
CA PRO A 44 -5.67 5.57 -16.25
C PRO A 44 -6.98 4.81 -15.97
N GLU A 45 -6.95 3.48 -16.10
CA GLU A 45 -8.07 2.59 -15.81
C GLU A 45 -8.50 2.59 -14.33
N TYR A 46 -7.60 2.96 -13.42
CA TYR A 46 -7.85 2.99 -11.97
C TYR A 46 -7.97 4.41 -11.41
N ALA A 47 -7.76 5.45 -12.22
CA ALA A 47 -7.78 6.84 -11.77
C ALA A 47 -9.04 7.21 -10.99
N LYS A 48 -10.22 6.72 -11.43
CA LYS A 48 -11.50 6.96 -10.74
C LYS A 48 -11.65 6.17 -9.45
N MET A 49 -11.13 4.94 -9.41
CA MET A 49 -11.23 4.11 -8.21
C MET A 49 -10.33 4.64 -7.11
N VAL A 50 -9.15 5.18 -7.44
CA VAL A 50 -8.27 5.82 -6.45
C VAL A 50 -8.91 7.05 -5.83
N GLU A 51 -9.66 7.86 -6.60
CA GLU A 51 -10.43 9.00 -6.05
C GLU A 51 -11.45 8.52 -5.01
N ASP A 52 -12.20 7.45 -5.31
CA ASP A 52 -13.20 6.88 -4.39
C ASP A 52 -12.56 6.22 -3.15
N GLU A 53 -11.40 5.59 -3.30
CA GLU A 53 -10.72 4.80 -2.24
C GLU A 53 -9.90 5.70 -1.28
N GLU A 54 -9.33 6.82 -1.74
CA GLU A 54 -8.68 7.82 -0.86
C GLU A 54 -9.69 8.66 -0.04
N GLU A 55 -10.98 8.70 -0.44
CA GLU A 55 -12.07 9.27 0.37
C GLU A 55 -12.47 8.34 1.53
N ASP A 56 -12.50 7.02 1.32
CA ASP A 56 -12.84 6.02 2.36
C ASP A 56 -11.73 5.85 3.43
N ASP A 57 -10.45 5.97 3.05
CA ASP A 57 -9.31 5.89 3.98
C ASP A 57 -9.23 7.10 4.94
N GLN A 58 -9.96 8.20 4.68
CA GLN A 58 -10.06 9.34 5.61
C GLN A 58 -11.07 9.13 6.75
N GLU A 59 -12.00 8.16 6.65
CA GLU A 59 -13.04 7.96 7.67
C GLU A 59 -12.66 6.99 8.81
N ASP A 60 -11.61 6.15 8.69
CA ASP A 60 -11.18 5.25 9.79
C ASP A 60 -10.17 5.91 10.77
N GLY A 61 -9.98 7.22 10.66
CA GLY A 61 -9.07 8.02 11.50
C GLY A 61 -9.57 8.38 12.91
N GLU A 62 -10.85 8.16 13.25
CA GLU A 62 -11.40 8.43 14.59
C GLU A 62 -11.76 7.14 15.34
N LYS A 63 -10.76 6.31 15.69
CA LYS A 63 -10.89 5.43 16.87
C LYS A 63 -10.37 6.14 18.12
N GLY A 64 -11.18 7.09 18.59
CA GLY A 64 -11.08 7.61 19.95
C GLY A 64 -11.35 6.50 20.96
N GLN A 65 -10.44 6.36 21.92
CA GLN A 65 -10.52 5.46 23.06
C GLN A 65 -11.79 5.72 23.88
N GLU A 66 -12.53 4.66 24.23
CA GLU A 66 -13.18 4.59 25.55
C GLU A 66 -12.90 3.21 26.16
N GLU A 67 -12.14 3.24 27.25
CA GLU A 67 -12.00 2.15 28.20
C GLU A 67 -13.34 1.97 28.96
N GLY A 68 -13.76 0.72 29.16
CA GLY A 68 -14.87 0.32 30.01
C GLY A 68 -14.68 -1.09 30.54
#